data_AF-A0A846UFU2-F1
#
_entry.id   AF-A0A846UFU2-F1
#
_cell.length_a   1.000
_cell.length_b   1.000
_cell.length_c   1.000
_cell.angle_alpha   90.00
_cell.angle_beta   90.00
_cell.angle_gamma   90.00
#
_symmetry.space_group_name_H-M   'P 1'
#
loop_
_entity.id
_entity.type
_entity.pdbx_description
1 polymer ?
#
loop_
_entity_poly.entity_id
_entity_poly.type
_entity_poly.pdbx_seq_one_letter_code
_entity_poly.pdbx_strand_id
1 'polypeptide(L)'
;MKDSVAIEQAQSHSPSGDDERAAASQARHPGEAALHALCLVARLHQVPADPAALLHQLGKSPSEPVSTDDLLLAARHLGLKAKLSSTTIERIELAALPALAVMNDGRVVVLAQCDGQRVLFRDVRTDSARP
;
A
#
# COMPACT_ATOMS: atom_id res chain seq x y z
N MET A 1 31.50 -34.42 32.62
CA MET A 1 31.97 -33.87 31.34
C MET A 1 30.92 -34.19 30.30
N LYS A 2 30.35 -33.14 29.70
CA LYS A 2 29.57 -33.12 28.46
C LYS A 2 28.15 -33.68 28.59
N ASP A 3 27.08 -33.13 28.02
CA ASP A 3 26.72 -31.87 27.35
C ASP A 3 25.23 -32.09 26.99
N SER A 4 24.51 -31.01 26.67
CA SER A 4 23.29 -31.00 25.85
C SER A 4 21.93 -31.39 26.46
N VAL A 5 21.25 -30.31 26.87
CA VAL A 5 19.90 -29.90 26.43
C VAL A 5 19.41 -30.60 25.15
N ALA A 6 18.22 -31.18 25.22
CA ALA A 6 17.29 -31.31 24.09
C ALA A 6 15.86 -31.31 24.65
N ILE A 7 15.21 -30.15 24.55
CA ILE A 7 13.81 -29.96 24.91
C ILE A 7 13.05 -30.01 23.58
N GLU A 8 12.54 -31.18 23.22
CA GLU A 8 11.63 -31.33 22.09
C GLU A 8 10.23 -31.57 22.66
N GLN A 9 9.46 -30.49 22.79
CA GLN A 9 8.02 -30.58 22.99
C GLN A 9 7.31 -30.39 21.66
N ALA A 10 6.95 -31.52 21.06
CA ALA A 10 5.88 -31.59 20.08
C ALA A 10 4.56 -31.25 20.77
N GLN A 11 3.90 -30.20 20.31
CA GLN A 11 2.47 -29.99 20.54
C GLN A 11 1.80 -29.80 19.18
N SER A 12 1.12 -30.85 18.76
CA SER A 12 0.11 -30.82 17.71
C SER A 12 -1.09 -30.01 18.22
N HIS A 13 -1.34 -28.85 17.62
CA HIS A 13 -2.67 -28.26 17.66
C HIS A 13 -2.91 -27.50 16.36
N SER A 14 -3.73 -28.10 15.50
CA SER A 14 -4.38 -27.39 14.40
C SER A 14 -5.29 -26.29 14.95
N PRO A 15 -5.30 -25.12 14.32
CA PRO A 15 -6.52 -24.40 14.08
C PRO A 15 -6.77 -24.39 12.58
N SER A 16 -7.80 -25.11 12.12
CA SER A 16 -8.44 -24.79 10.86
C SER A 16 -8.92 -23.34 10.93
N GLY A 17 -8.28 -22.44 10.17
CA GLY A 17 -8.66 -21.03 10.09
C GLY A 17 -7.60 -20.07 9.50
N ASP A 18 -6.58 -20.57 8.79
CA ASP A 18 -5.38 -19.78 8.44
C ASP A 18 -5.46 -18.95 7.14
N ASP A 19 -6.60 -18.90 6.44
CA ASP A 19 -6.68 -18.13 5.17
C ASP A 19 -7.04 -16.64 5.36
N GLU A 20 -7.65 -16.23 6.48
CA GLU A 20 -8.23 -14.87 6.59
C GLU A 20 -7.37 -13.86 7.37
N ARG A 21 -6.28 -14.31 8.02
CA ARG A 21 -5.44 -13.44 8.87
C ARG A 21 -4.16 -12.94 8.20
N ALA A 22 -3.87 -13.41 6.98
CA ALA A 22 -2.67 -13.04 6.22
C ALA A 22 -2.70 -11.61 5.65
N ALA A 23 -3.88 -10.97 5.56
CA ALA A 23 -4.02 -9.62 5.02
C ALA A 23 -3.54 -8.50 5.98
N ALA A 24 -3.45 -8.77 7.29
CA ALA A 24 -3.16 -7.73 8.30
C ALA A 24 -1.65 -7.50 8.58
N SER A 25 -0.75 -8.41 8.17
CA SER A 25 0.72 -8.23 8.38
C SER A 25 1.47 -7.61 7.20
N GLN A 26 0.82 -7.43 6.04
CA GLN A 26 1.40 -6.90 4.79
C GLN A 26 1.75 -5.39 4.87
N ALA A 27 1.15 -4.64 5.80
CA ALA A 27 1.36 -3.18 5.90
C ALA A 27 2.67 -2.71 6.59
N ARG A 28 3.61 -3.61 6.91
CA ARG A 28 4.89 -3.21 7.53
C ARG A 28 5.96 -2.80 6.53
N HIS A 29 5.82 -3.17 5.26
CA HIS A 29 6.80 -2.84 4.24
C HIS A 29 6.41 -1.55 3.51
N PRO A 30 7.26 -0.51 3.50
CA PRO A 30 6.94 0.78 2.89
C PRO A 30 6.57 0.67 1.40
N GLY A 31 7.25 -0.23 0.67
CA GLY A 31 7.00 -0.46 -0.75
C GLY A 31 5.63 -1.07 -1.01
N GLU A 32 5.27 -2.10 -0.25
CA GLU A 32 3.97 -2.75 -0.32
C GLU A 32 2.84 -1.78 0.04
N ALA A 33 3.00 -0.98 1.10
CA ALA A 33 2.00 0.03 1.48
C ALA A 33 1.72 1.07 0.38
N ALA A 34 2.75 1.50 -0.35
CA ALA A 34 2.61 2.43 -1.47
C ALA A 34 1.83 1.80 -2.65
N LEU A 35 2.07 0.52 -2.94
CA LEU A 35 1.35 -0.21 -3.98
C LEU A 35 -0.09 -0.52 -3.57
N HIS A 36 -0.35 -0.78 -2.29
CA HIS A 36 -1.72 -0.88 -1.78
C HIS A 36 -2.50 0.43 -1.97
N ALA A 37 -1.85 1.58 -1.71
CA ALA A 37 -2.47 2.89 -1.94
C ALA A 37 -2.81 3.08 -3.42
N LEU A 38 -1.91 2.71 -4.32
CA LEU A 38 -2.16 2.73 -5.76
C LEU A 38 -3.31 1.80 -6.16
N CYS A 39 -3.34 0.58 -5.63
CA CYS A 39 -4.41 -0.36 -5.91
C CYS A 39 -5.78 0.17 -5.45
N LEU A 40 -5.83 0.88 -4.31
CA LEU A 40 -7.05 1.50 -3.84
C LEU A 40 -7.55 2.58 -4.82
N VAL A 41 -6.66 3.45 -5.31
CA VAL A 41 -7.02 4.46 -6.32
C VAL A 41 -7.47 3.81 -7.62
N ALA A 42 -6.76 2.79 -8.09
CA ALA A 42 -7.13 2.04 -9.29
C ALA A 42 -8.54 1.44 -9.20
N ARG A 43 -8.90 0.85 -8.05
CA ARG A 43 -10.24 0.29 -7.79
C ARG A 43 -11.33 1.35 -7.80
N LEU A 44 -11.05 2.56 -7.31
CA LEU A 44 -11.99 3.68 -7.40
C LEU A 44 -12.18 4.16 -8.86
N HIS A 45 -11.19 3.95 -9.71
CA HIS A 45 -11.32 4.11 -11.17
C HIS A 45 -11.83 2.85 -11.89
N GLN A 46 -12.35 1.86 -11.15
CA GLN A 46 -12.87 0.59 -11.66
C GLN A 46 -11.83 -0.25 -12.43
N VAL A 47 -10.55 -0.06 -12.12
CA VAL A 47 -9.44 -0.83 -12.69
C VAL A 47 -9.03 -1.93 -11.70
N PRO A 48 -8.97 -3.21 -12.13
CA PRO A 48 -8.48 -4.28 -11.29
C PRO A 48 -6.99 -4.06 -10.99
N ALA A 49 -6.64 -4.07 -9.72
CA ALA A 49 -5.27 -3.86 -9.27
C ALA A 49 -4.94 -4.77 -8.09
N ASP A 50 -3.78 -5.42 -8.21
CA ASP A 50 -3.24 -6.34 -7.23
C ASP A 50 -1.79 -5.92 -6.88
N PRO A 51 -1.47 -5.69 -5.60
CA PRO A 51 -0.16 -5.18 -5.20
C PRO A 51 0.96 -6.20 -5.41
N ALA A 52 0.68 -7.51 -5.25
CA ALA A 52 1.68 -8.55 -5.47
C ALA A 52 2.02 -8.71 -6.96
N ALA A 53 1.03 -8.62 -7.83
CA ALA A 53 1.23 -8.61 -9.28
C ALA A 53 2.05 -7.39 -9.72
N LEU A 54 1.79 -6.21 -9.15
CA LEU A 54 2.57 -5.01 -9.43
C LEU A 54 4.02 -5.13 -8.96
N LEU A 55 4.27 -5.67 -7.76
CA LEU A 55 5.64 -5.95 -7.27
C LEU A 55 6.40 -6.85 -8.24
N HIS A 56 5.75 -7.92 -8.70
CA HIS A 56 6.34 -8.84 -9.66
C HIS A 56 6.64 -8.16 -11.01
N GLN A 57 5.71 -7.35 -11.52
CA GLN A 57 5.90 -6.57 -12.75
C GLN A 57 7.04 -5.55 -12.65
N LEU A 58 7.24 -4.97 -11.46
CA LEU A 58 8.36 -4.06 -11.17
C LEU A 58 9.68 -4.80 -10.92
N GLY A 59 9.66 -6.13 -10.81
CA GLY A 59 10.84 -6.94 -10.43
C GLY A 59 11.33 -6.63 -9.03
N LYS A 60 10.45 -6.19 -8.12
CA LYS A 60 10.77 -5.78 -6.75
C LYS A 60 10.26 -6.78 -5.73
N SER A 61 11.03 -6.93 -4.65
CA SER A 61 10.62 -7.68 -3.47
C SER A 61 9.74 -6.82 -2.56
N PRO A 62 8.85 -7.42 -1.74
CA PRO A 62 7.98 -6.68 -0.82
C PRO A 62 8.73 -5.73 0.13
N SER A 63 9.94 -6.13 0.52
CA SER A 63 10.83 -5.36 1.42
C SER A 63 11.54 -4.19 0.73
N GLU A 64 11.54 -4.12 -0.60
CA GLU A 64 12.23 -3.05 -1.31
C GLU A 64 11.41 -1.75 -1.30
N PRO A 65 12.06 -0.58 -1.20
CA PRO A 65 11.36 0.68 -1.35
C PRO A 65 10.80 0.80 -2.77
N VAL A 66 9.56 1.27 -2.85
CA VAL A 66 8.89 1.67 -4.09
C VAL A 66 9.00 3.18 -4.20
N SER A 67 9.70 3.65 -5.22
CA SER A 67 9.92 5.06 -5.50
C SER A 67 8.71 5.66 -6.22
N THR A 68 8.68 6.99 -6.32
CA THR A 68 7.65 7.69 -7.10
C THR A 68 7.61 7.25 -8.57
N ASP A 69 8.78 7.03 -9.20
CA ASP A 69 8.86 6.49 -10.57
C ASP A 69 8.28 5.08 -10.67
N ASP A 70 8.55 4.21 -9.68
CA ASP A 70 7.99 2.86 -9.62
C ASP A 70 6.46 2.90 -9.52
N LEU A 71 5.89 3.85 -8.75
CA LEU A 71 4.44 4.06 -8.66
C LEU A 71 3.84 4.52 -9.99
N LEU A 72 4.50 5.43 -10.70
CA LEU A 72 4.05 5.87 -12.02
C LEU A 72 4.10 4.73 -13.04
N LEU A 73 5.16 3.92 -12.99
CA LEU A 73 5.30 2.75 -13.86
C LEU A 73 4.22 1.70 -13.56
N ALA A 74 4.00 1.37 -12.28
CA ALA A 74 2.93 0.48 -11.84
C ALA A 74 1.55 0.99 -12.30
N ALA A 75 1.27 2.29 -12.17
CA ALA A 75 0.00 2.87 -12.64
C ALA A 75 -0.17 2.74 -14.16
N ARG A 76 0.93 2.90 -14.92
CA ARG A 76 0.92 2.67 -16.38
C ARG A 76 0.68 1.21 -16.73
N HIS A 77 1.23 0.26 -15.98
CA HIS A 77 0.94 -1.17 -16.15
C HIS A 77 -0.53 -1.51 -15.94
N LEU A 78 -1.21 -0.79 -15.04
CA LEU A 78 -2.66 -0.89 -14.84
C LEU A 78 -3.49 -0.19 -15.93
N GLY A 79 -2.86 0.51 -16.88
CA GLY A 79 -3.56 1.30 -17.91
C GLY A 79 -4.11 2.64 -17.41
N LEU A 80 -3.67 3.12 -16.24
CA LEU A 80 -4.06 4.43 -15.70
C LEU A 80 -3.20 5.56 -16.28
N LYS A 81 -3.81 6.73 -16.46
CA LYS A 81 -3.09 7.97 -16.78
C LYS A 81 -2.56 8.61 -15.50
N ALA A 82 -1.43 8.12 -15.00
CA ALA A 82 -0.76 8.71 -13.84
C ALA A 82 0.31 9.75 -14.26
N LYS A 83 0.32 10.89 -13.56
CA LYS A 83 1.31 11.94 -13.73
C LYS A 83 1.70 12.49 -12.36
N LEU A 84 3.00 12.56 -12.10
CA LEU A 84 3.51 13.31 -10.95
C LEU A 84 3.32 14.80 -11.21
N SER A 85 2.65 15.50 -10.31
CA SER A 85 2.45 16.96 -10.41
C SER A 85 2.56 17.58 -9.03
N SER A 86 3.53 18.49 -8.87
CA SER A 86 3.58 19.39 -7.71
C SER A 86 2.47 20.42 -7.84
N THR A 87 1.46 20.32 -6.98
CA THR A 87 0.22 21.09 -7.09
C THR A 87 -0.02 21.78 -5.75
N THR A 88 -0.36 23.07 -5.77
CA THR A 88 -0.78 23.81 -4.57
C THR A 88 -2.19 23.38 -4.15
N ILE A 89 -2.56 23.60 -2.89
CA ILE A 89 -3.90 23.21 -2.38
C ILE A 89 -5.02 23.78 -3.27
N GLU A 90 -4.87 25.02 -3.74
CA GLU A 90 -5.82 25.70 -4.64
C GLU A 90 -6.02 24.99 -5.98
N ARG A 91 -5.00 24.25 -6.45
CA ARG A 91 -5.05 23.51 -7.72
C ARG A 91 -5.42 22.03 -7.52
N ILE A 92 -5.44 21.53 -6.29
CA ILE A 92 -5.93 20.18 -5.97
C ILE A 92 -7.43 20.08 -6.24
N GLU A 93 -8.21 21.17 -6.06
CA GLU A 93 -9.63 21.21 -6.43
C GLU A 93 -9.87 20.94 -7.93
N LEU A 94 -8.91 21.32 -8.77
CA LEU A 94 -8.97 21.12 -10.22
C LEU A 94 -8.44 19.74 -10.65
N ALA A 95 -7.85 18.97 -9.72
CA ALA A 95 -7.35 17.63 -10.01
C ALA A 95 -8.51 16.64 -10.05
N ALA A 96 -8.40 15.63 -10.92
CA ALA A 96 -9.32 14.50 -10.90
C ALA A 96 -9.09 13.69 -9.62
N LEU A 97 -9.99 13.83 -8.65
CA LEU A 97 -10.01 13.02 -7.44
C LEU A 97 -10.75 11.71 -7.73
N PRO A 98 -10.31 10.57 -7.18
CA PRO A 98 -9.25 10.38 -6.17
C PRO A 98 -7.81 10.39 -6.74
N ALA A 99 -6.86 10.91 -5.97
CA ALA A 99 -5.45 11.04 -6.38
C ALA A 99 -4.48 10.47 -5.34
N LEU A 100 -3.28 10.04 -5.75
CA LEU A 100 -2.19 9.71 -4.82
C LEU A 100 -1.37 10.96 -4.49
N ALA A 101 -1.08 11.15 -3.21
CA ALA A 101 -0.14 12.17 -2.74
C ALA A 101 1.05 11.51 -2.04
N VAL A 102 2.25 11.96 -2.43
CA VAL A 102 3.50 11.62 -1.75
C VAL A 102 3.84 12.77 -0.80
N MET A 103 3.92 12.45 0.49
CA MET A 103 4.24 13.37 1.56
C MET A 103 5.75 13.58 1.66
N ASN A 104 6.17 14.71 2.25
CA ASN A 104 7.59 15.07 2.37
C ASN A 104 8.39 14.13 3.31
N ASP A 105 7.71 13.31 4.08
CA ASP A 105 8.28 12.25 4.93
C ASP A 105 8.34 10.88 4.23
N GLY A 106 8.03 10.83 2.92
CA GLY A 106 8.04 9.61 2.11
C GLY A 106 6.77 8.77 2.24
N ARG A 107 5.76 9.21 3.01
CA ARG A 107 4.48 8.50 3.08
C ARG A 107 3.66 8.70 1.82
N VAL A 108 2.89 7.69 1.45
CA VAL A 108 1.95 7.74 0.33
C VAL A 108 0.54 7.67 0.89
N VAL A 109 -0.29 8.65 0.55
CA VAL A 109 -1.69 8.75 0.99
C VAL A 109 -2.63 8.88 -0.21
N VAL A 110 -3.85 8.40 -0.05
CA VAL A 110 -4.90 8.53 -1.06
C VAL A 110 -5.76 9.75 -0.75
N LEU A 111 -5.75 10.75 -1.62
CA LEU A 111 -6.64 11.90 -1.56
C LEU A 111 -8.01 11.51 -2.13
N ALA A 112 -9.05 11.56 -1.30
CA ALA A 112 -10.41 11.18 -1.70
C ALA A 112 -11.25 12.39 -2.10
N GLN A 113 -11.12 13.51 -1.39
CA GLN A 113 -11.90 14.72 -1.64
C GLN A 113 -11.11 15.97 -1.23
N CYS A 114 -11.37 17.08 -1.92
CA CYS A 114 -10.92 18.43 -1.55
C CYS A 114 -12.09 19.40 -1.70
N ASP A 115 -12.24 20.30 -0.73
CA ASP A 115 -13.28 21.35 -0.63
C ASP A 115 -12.65 22.76 -0.68
N GLY A 116 -11.39 22.86 -1.13
CA GLY A 116 -10.65 24.13 -1.24
C GLY A 116 -10.05 24.62 0.05
N GLN A 117 -10.69 24.30 1.18
CA GLN A 117 -10.16 24.58 2.51
C GLN A 117 -9.61 23.33 3.20
N ARG A 118 -10.18 22.16 2.89
CA ARG A 118 -9.85 20.89 3.54
C ARG A 118 -9.63 19.80 2.51
N VAL A 119 -8.72 18.88 2.83
CA VAL A 119 -8.43 17.69 2.02
C VAL A 119 -8.67 16.46 2.88
N LEU A 120 -9.53 15.57 2.39
CA LEU A 120 -9.74 14.26 2.99
C LEU A 120 -8.77 13.27 2.34
N PHE A 121 -7.93 12.66 3.16
CA PHE A 121 -7.00 11.63 2.73
C PHE A 121 -7.09 10.38 3.59
N ARG A 122 -6.77 9.24 3.00
CA ARG A 122 -6.63 7.95 3.68
C ARG A 122 -5.16 7.57 3.72
N ASP A 123 -4.65 7.32 4.93
CA ASP A 123 -3.36 6.67 5.12
C ASP A 123 -3.56 5.15 5.08
N VAL A 124 -2.79 4.49 4.22
CA VAL A 124 -2.91 3.04 3.96
C VAL A 124 -2.10 2.22 4.96
N ARG A 125 -1.24 2.88 5.74
CA ARG A 125 -0.54 2.28 6.89
C ARG A 125 -1.43 2.24 8.13
N THR A 126 -2.45 3.10 8.18
CA THR A 126 -3.41 3.11 9.29
C THR A 126 -4.59 2.21 8.92
N ASP A 127 -4.43 0.91 9.15
CA ASP A 127 -5.60 0.11 9.48
C ASP A 127 -6.11 0.67 10.80
N SER A 128 -7.15 1.49 10.74
CA SER A 128 -7.82 1.98 11.93
C SER A 128 -8.67 0.84 12.47
N ALA A 129 -7.98 -0.14 13.04
CA ALA A 129 -8.50 -0.88 14.17
C ALA A 129 -8.93 0.15 15.22
N ARG A 130 -10.22 0.43 15.28
CA ARG A 130 -10.85 1.00 16.47
C ARG A 130 -12.37 0.93 16.40
N PRO A 131 -13.05 0.82 17.55
CA PRO A 131 -12.74 0.08 18.78
C PRO A 131 -13.51 -1.24 18.90
#